data_AF-A0A9P9E3W0-F1
#
_entry.id   AF-A0A9P9E3W0-F1
#
_cell.length_a   1.000
_cell.length_b   1.000
_cell.length_c   1.000
_cell.angle_alpha   90.00
_cell.angle_beta   90.00
_cell.angle_gamma   90.00
#
_symmetry.space_group_name_H-M   'P 1'
#
loop_
_entity.id
_entity.type
_entity.pdbx_description
1 polymer ?
#
loop_
_entity_poly.entity_id
_entity_poly.type
_entity_poly.pdbx_seq_one_letter_code
_entity_poly.pdbx_strand_id
1 'polypeptide(L)'
;MQRLSLVAWRKSTSVFFNEDLGHLVSHHADTIRELNDPWSAENMLRQEIALQDQPGVSSSRSHLQVSLAEALFTQERFEEAELLCLYVESRPNLLKLDKLRLHIATGNIHHIHAEYEKALPHWSGAMAEMSKFQLTGGHTV
;
A
#
# COMPACT_ATOMS: atom_id res chain seq x y z
N MET A 1 20.92 1.71 23.42
CA MET A 1 20.29 0.50 23.99
C MET A 1 18.81 0.78 24.23
N GLN A 2 17.93 0.25 23.38
CA GLN A 2 16.54 -0.13 23.69
C GLN A 2 15.95 -0.73 22.41
N ARG A 3 16.19 -2.02 22.20
CA ARG A 3 15.67 -2.83 21.09
C ARG A 3 14.98 -4.07 21.66
N LEU A 4 14.09 -3.87 22.62
CA LEU A 4 13.52 -4.97 23.43
C LEU A 4 12.00 -4.99 23.62
N SER A 5 11.20 -4.14 22.96
CA SER A 5 9.73 -4.18 23.17
C SER A 5 8.92 -4.89 22.08
N LEU A 6 9.43 -5.10 20.87
CA LEU A 6 8.66 -5.78 19.81
C LEU A 6 8.81 -7.30 19.80
N VAL A 7 9.93 -7.83 20.30
CA VAL A 7 10.16 -9.29 20.36
C VAL A 7 9.35 -9.94 21.50
N ALA A 8 9.02 -9.17 22.54
CA ALA A 8 8.31 -9.68 23.72
C ALA A 8 6.80 -9.95 23.49
N TRP A 9 6.20 -9.39 22.43
CA TRP A 9 4.79 -9.61 22.09
C TRP A 9 4.54 -10.92 21.32
N ARG A 10 5.60 -11.64 20.93
CA ARG A 10 5.48 -12.90 20.16
C ARG A 10 5.18 -14.15 21.00
N LYS A 11 5.07 -14.01 22.33
CA LYS A 11 4.99 -15.16 23.25
C LYS A 11 3.79 -15.12 24.18
N SER A 12 2.69 -14.50 23.76
CA SER A 12 1.36 -14.75 24.33
C SER A 12 0.51 -15.45 23.29
N THR A 13 -0.25 -16.44 23.73
CA THR A 13 -1.23 -17.22 22.95
C THR A 13 -2.42 -16.34 22.58
N SER A 14 -2.19 -15.22 21.88
CA SER A 14 -3.25 -14.42 21.28
C SER A 14 -3.47 -14.91 19.86
N VAL A 15 -4.71 -15.20 19.53
CA VAL A 15 -5.15 -15.35 18.14
C VAL A 15 -4.73 -14.08 17.40
N PHE A 16 -3.62 -14.15 16.66
CA PHE A 16 -3.10 -13.03 15.89
C PHE A 16 -3.86 -13.00 14.57
N PHE A 17 -4.69 -11.98 14.36
CA PHE A 17 -5.29 -11.69 13.07
C PHE A 17 -4.22 -11.08 12.17
N ASN A 18 -3.39 -11.95 11.61
CA ASN A 18 -2.33 -11.58 10.68
C ASN A 18 -2.86 -10.84 9.44
N GLU A 19 -4.14 -11.06 9.11
CA GLU A 19 -4.84 -10.37 8.02
C GLU A 19 -5.02 -8.86 8.29
N ASP A 20 -5.33 -8.46 9.52
CA ASP A 20 -5.55 -7.06 9.89
C ASP A 20 -4.24 -6.28 10.12
N LEU A 21 -3.17 -6.99 10.50
CA LEU A 21 -1.88 -6.39 10.77
C LEU A 21 -1.31 -5.66 9.55
N GLY A 22 -1.43 -6.26 8.37
CA GLY A 22 -0.98 -5.64 7.13
C GLY A 22 -1.69 -4.30 6.86
N HIS A 23 -3.02 -4.27 7.04
CA HIS A 23 -3.80 -3.05 6.87
C HIS A 23 -3.37 -1.95 7.86
N LEU A 24 -3.15 -2.31 9.13
CA LEU A 24 -2.67 -1.38 10.13
C LEU A 24 -1.28 -0.83 9.78
N VAL A 25 -0.36 -1.68 9.32
CA VAL A 25 0.99 -1.27 8.91
C VAL A 25 0.92 -0.33 7.71
N SER A 26 0.08 -0.61 6.71
CA SER A 26 -0.14 0.30 5.57
C SER A 26 -0.64 1.66 6.03
N HIS A 27 -1.67 1.74 6.87
CA HIS A 27 -2.17 3.02 7.37
C HIS A 27 -1.14 3.80 8.19
N HIS A 28 -0.33 3.10 8.99
CA HIS A 28 0.74 3.74 9.73
C HIS A 28 1.82 4.28 8.79
N ALA A 29 2.22 3.51 7.78
CA ALA A 29 3.18 3.96 6.77
C ALA A 29 2.65 5.15 5.96
N ASP A 30 1.35 5.17 5.64
CA ASP A 30 0.69 6.31 4.98
C ASP A 30 0.78 7.56 5.85
N THR A 31 0.51 7.44 7.15
CA THR A 31 0.63 8.56 8.10
C THR A 31 2.08 9.08 8.18
N ILE A 32 3.06 8.17 8.24
CA ILE A 32 4.49 8.54 8.28
C ILE A 32 4.90 9.26 6.99
N ARG A 33 4.44 8.79 5.82
CA ARG A 33 4.66 9.43 4.53
C ARG A 33 4.02 10.83 4.48
N GLU A 34 2.80 10.99 4.98
CA GLU A 34 2.10 12.28 5.08
C GLU A 34 2.81 13.27 6.04
N LEU A 35 3.55 12.76 7.02
CA LEU A 35 4.43 13.55 7.89
C LEU A 35 5.81 13.85 7.25
N ASN A 36 5.96 13.65 5.93
CA ASN A 36 7.18 13.85 5.16
C ASN A 36 8.37 12.98 5.58
N ASP A 37 8.13 11.76 6.09
CA ASP A 37 9.17 10.77 6.35
C ASP A 37 8.99 9.49 5.50
N PRO A 38 9.07 9.60 4.16
CA PRO A 38 8.82 8.46 3.28
C PRO A 38 9.87 7.34 3.40
N TRP A 39 11.05 7.62 3.97
CA TRP A 39 12.12 6.64 4.20
C TRP A 39 11.79 5.71 5.38
N SER A 40 11.29 6.25 6.49
CA SER A 40 10.82 5.43 7.61
C SER A 40 9.61 4.58 7.20
N ALA A 41 8.70 5.16 6.39
CA ALA A 41 7.56 4.42 5.84
C ALA A 41 8.02 3.24 4.98
N GLU A 42 8.95 3.44 4.04
CA GLU A 42 9.54 2.36 3.25
C GLU A 42 10.16 1.26 4.12
N ASN A 43 11.01 1.65 5.07
CA ASN A 43 11.71 0.69 5.93
C ASN A 43 10.73 -0.19 6.72
N MET A 44 9.66 0.42 7.24
CA MET A 44 8.58 -0.30 7.93
C MET A 44 7.87 -1.28 6.99
N LEU A 45 7.48 -0.83 5.80
CA LEU A 45 6.75 -1.65 4.83
C LEU A 45 7.59 -2.83 4.34
N ARG A 46 8.88 -2.62 4.04
CA ARG A 46 9.78 -3.71 3.63
C ARG A 46 9.99 -4.74 4.73
N GLN A 47 10.09 -4.31 5.99
CA GLN A 47 10.20 -5.22 7.12
C GLN A 47 8.95 -6.10 7.24
N GLU A 48 7.76 -5.52 7.15
CA GLU A 48 6.51 -6.28 7.24
C GLU A 48 6.34 -7.23 6.05
N ILE A 49 6.63 -6.79 4.82
CA ILE A 49 6.60 -7.66 3.64
C ILE A 49 7.54 -8.86 3.82
N ALA A 50 8.76 -8.64 4.32
CA ALA A 50 9.73 -9.72 4.58
C ALA A 50 9.27 -10.68 5.68
N LEU A 51 8.48 -10.21 6.66
CA LEU A 51 7.86 -11.06 7.67
C LEU A 51 6.73 -11.91 7.09
N GLN A 52 5.95 -11.37 6.15
CA GLN A 52 4.85 -12.08 5.49
C GLN A 52 5.30 -13.10 4.45
N ASP A 53 6.54 -12.99 3.93
CA ASP A 53 7.13 -13.99 3.04
C ASP A 53 7.54 -15.29 3.77
N GLN A 54 7.32 -15.39 5.10
CA GLN A 54 7.60 -16.61 5.86
C GLN A 54 6.57 -17.72 5.59
N PRO A 55 7.01 -18.99 5.52
CA PRO A 55 6.12 -20.13 5.30
C PRO A 55 4.99 -20.18 6.33
N GLY A 56 3.74 -20.23 5.87
CA GLY A 56 2.54 -20.31 6.73
C GLY A 56 1.77 -19.01 6.90
N VAL A 57 2.25 -17.89 6.34
CA VAL A 57 1.53 -16.62 6.27
C VAL A 57 0.93 -16.44 4.87
N SER A 58 -0.38 -16.61 4.74
CA SER A 58 -1.10 -16.43 3.46
C SER A 58 -2.08 -15.26 3.55
N SER A 59 -1.56 -14.03 3.63
CA SER A 59 -2.37 -12.82 3.47
C SER A 59 -2.03 -12.10 2.16
N SER A 60 -3.02 -11.47 1.54
CA SER A 60 -2.80 -10.63 0.37
C SER A 60 -1.99 -9.40 0.78
N ARG A 61 -0.73 -9.35 0.35
CA ARG A 61 0.25 -8.29 0.62
C ARG A 61 0.19 -7.12 -0.38
N SER A 62 -0.83 -7.09 -1.23
CA SER A 62 -0.96 -6.07 -2.27
C SER A 62 -1.10 -4.66 -1.66
N HIS A 63 -1.87 -4.48 -0.59
CA HIS A 63 -2.00 -3.18 0.08
C HIS A 63 -0.66 -2.64 0.62
N LEU A 64 0.17 -3.49 1.25
CA LEU A 64 1.52 -3.14 1.71
C LEU A 64 2.41 -2.72 0.54
N GLN A 65 2.34 -3.44 -0.57
CA GLN A 65 3.16 -3.16 -1.75
C GLN A 65 2.71 -1.90 -2.48
N VAL A 66 1.40 -1.61 -2.54
CA VAL A 66 0.90 -0.32 -3.04
C VAL A 66 1.37 0.82 -2.15
N SER A 67 1.28 0.66 -0.82
CA SER A 67 1.79 1.65 0.13
C SER A 67 3.30 1.88 -0.03
N LEU A 68 4.06 0.81 -0.34
CA LEU A 68 5.49 0.90 -0.59
C LEU A 68 5.79 1.64 -1.90
N ALA A 69 5.01 1.38 -2.96
CA ALA A 69 5.14 2.11 -4.22
C ALA A 69 4.90 3.62 -4.02
N GLU A 70 3.90 4.00 -3.23
CA GLU A 70 3.65 5.41 -2.89
C GLU A 70 4.77 6.04 -2.05
N ALA A 71 5.36 5.30 -1.12
CA ALA A 71 6.52 5.76 -0.36
C ALA A 71 7.73 5.99 -1.28
N LEU A 72 8.00 5.06 -2.19
CA LEU A 72 9.06 5.17 -3.20
C LEU A 72 8.82 6.34 -4.16
N PHE A 73 7.59 6.51 -4.62
CA PHE A 73 7.17 7.65 -5.43
C PHE A 73 7.44 8.99 -4.74
N THR A 74 7.12 9.09 -3.45
CA THR A 74 7.37 10.31 -2.64
C THR A 74 8.86 10.61 -2.47
N GLN A 75 9.72 9.59 -2.60
CA GLN A 75 11.18 9.75 -2.63
C GLN A 75 11.75 10.01 -4.04
N GLU A 76 10.90 10.21 -5.04
CA GLU A 76 11.29 10.36 -6.46
C GLU A 76 11.96 9.11 -7.06
N ARG A 77 11.80 7.93 -6.44
CA ARG A 77 12.31 6.64 -6.93
C ARG A 77 11.31 5.98 -7.88
N PHE A 78 11.01 6.66 -8.98
CA PHE A 78 9.89 6.32 -9.87
C PHE A 78 10.03 4.95 -10.55
N GLU A 79 11.22 4.56 -10.99
CA GLU A 79 11.46 3.27 -11.65
C GLU A 79 11.12 2.10 -10.72
N GLU A 80 11.53 2.17 -9.45
CA GLU A 80 11.24 1.11 -8.49
C GLU A 80 9.77 1.10 -8.07
N ALA A 81 9.16 2.28 -7.93
CA ALA A 81 7.74 2.40 -7.69
C ALA A 81 6.92 1.78 -8.84
N GLU A 82 7.31 2.02 -10.09
CA GLU A 82 6.65 1.50 -11.29
C GLU A 82 6.72 -0.02 -11.35
N LEU A 83 7.91 -0.60 -11.15
CA LEU A 83 8.09 -2.05 -11.12
C LEU A 83 7.20 -2.71 -10.06
N LEU A 84 7.06 -2.08 -8.90
CA LEU A 84 6.20 -2.58 -7.85
C LEU A 84 4.71 -2.47 -8.20
N CYS A 85 4.29 -1.36 -8.81
CA CYS A 85 2.94 -1.20 -9.33
C CYS A 85 2.59 -2.29 -10.35
N LEU A 86 3.45 -2.52 -11.36
CA LEU A 86 3.25 -3.57 -12.37
C LEU A 86 3.14 -4.96 -11.75
N TYR A 87 3.97 -5.24 -10.75
CA TYR A 87 3.93 -6.52 -10.03
C TYR A 87 2.63 -6.71 -9.22
N VAL A 88 2.09 -5.64 -8.63
CA VAL A 88 0.79 -5.71 -7.93
C VAL A 88 -0.35 -5.83 -8.95
N GLU A 89 -0.30 -5.11 -10.06
CA GLU A 89 -1.33 -5.11 -11.11
C GLU A 89 -1.53 -6.50 -11.73
N SER A 90 -0.47 -7.31 -11.84
CA SER A 90 -0.57 -8.66 -12.38
C SER A 90 -1.33 -9.66 -11.48
N ARG A 91 -1.70 -9.27 -10.26
CA ARG A 91 -2.36 -10.17 -9.30
C ARG A 91 -3.89 -10.16 -9.46
N PRO A 92 -4.53 -11.34 -9.41
CA PRO A 92 -5.98 -11.40 -9.37
C PRO A 92 -6.51 -10.89 -8.01
N ASN A 93 -7.77 -10.47 -7.99
CA ASN A 93 -8.54 -10.20 -6.76
C ASN A 93 -8.01 -9.10 -5.84
N LEU A 94 -7.41 -8.03 -6.39
CA LEU A 94 -7.10 -6.83 -5.60
C LEU A 94 -8.35 -6.23 -4.95
N LEU A 95 -8.20 -5.75 -3.71
CA LEU A 95 -9.26 -5.03 -3.00
C LEU A 95 -9.59 -3.71 -3.71
N LYS A 96 -10.81 -3.22 -3.57
CA LYS A 96 -11.27 -1.99 -4.24
C LYS A 96 -10.35 -0.79 -3.94
N LEU A 97 -9.95 -0.62 -2.68
CA LEU A 97 -9.07 0.47 -2.27
C LEU A 97 -7.67 0.31 -2.86
N ASP A 98 -7.12 -0.90 -2.86
CA ASP A 98 -5.80 -1.18 -3.45
C ASP A 98 -5.79 -0.91 -4.95
N LYS A 99 -6.86 -1.29 -5.67
CA LYS A 99 -7.02 -0.98 -7.10
C LYS A 99 -7.05 0.52 -7.36
N LEU A 100 -7.81 1.26 -6.56
CA LEU A 100 -7.88 2.72 -6.66
C LEU A 100 -6.49 3.34 -6.45
N ARG A 101 -5.82 2.98 -5.36
CA ARG A 101 -4.49 3.49 -5.02
C ARG A 101 -3.45 3.13 -6.08
N LEU A 102 -3.48 1.90 -6.59
CA LEU A 102 -2.60 1.45 -7.67
C LEU A 102 -2.79 2.29 -8.93
N HIS A 103 -4.04 2.54 -9.36
CA HIS A 103 -4.32 3.41 -10.50
C HIS A 103 -3.77 4.84 -10.29
N ILE A 104 -3.93 5.40 -9.10
CA ILE A 104 -3.40 6.73 -8.79
C ILE A 104 -1.87 6.75 -8.83
N ALA A 105 -1.21 5.76 -8.22
CA ALA A 105 0.25 5.66 -8.18
C ALA A 105 0.84 5.50 -9.59
N THR A 106 0.34 4.55 -10.40
CA THR A 106 0.81 4.34 -11.77
C THR A 106 0.50 5.55 -12.67
N GLY A 107 -0.69 6.13 -12.53
CA GLY A 107 -1.07 7.35 -13.25
C GLY A 107 -0.14 8.52 -12.96
N ASN A 108 0.22 8.73 -11.69
CA ASN A 108 1.17 9.76 -11.27
C ASN A 108 2.58 9.53 -11.82
N ILE A 109 3.08 8.29 -11.80
CA ILE A 109 4.40 7.94 -12.35
C ILE A 109 4.47 8.29 -13.84
N HIS A 110 3.52 7.82 -14.64
CA HIS A 110 3.48 8.15 -16.07
C HIS A 110 3.28 9.65 -16.32
N HIS A 111 2.49 10.33 -15.48
CA HIS A 111 2.30 11.78 -15.60
C HIS A 111 3.61 12.56 -15.39
N ILE A 112 4.41 12.19 -14.38
CA ILE A 112 5.72 12.81 -14.11
C ILE A 112 6.68 12.59 -15.29
N HIS A 113 6.63 11.42 -15.92
CA HIS A 113 7.42 11.13 -17.13
C HIS A 113 6.84 11.74 -18.43
N ALA A 114 5.79 12.55 -18.34
CA ALA A 114 5.07 13.13 -19.49
C ALA A 114 4.50 12.07 -20.47
N GLU A 115 4.26 10.85 -19.99
CA GLU A 115 3.68 9.73 -20.74
C GLU A 115 2.15 9.76 -20.63
N TYR A 116 1.52 10.85 -21.06
CA TYR A 116 0.09 11.10 -20.81
C TYR A 116 -0.84 10.03 -21.38
N GLU A 117 -0.50 9.45 -22.53
CA GLU A 117 -1.24 8.34 -23.15
C GLU A 117 -1.23 7.09 -22.27
N LYS A 118 -0.13 6.83 -21.56
CA LYS A 118 -0.05 5.73 -20.58
C LYS A 118 -0.76 6.10 -19.28
N ALA A 119 -0.72 7.35 -18.86
CA ALA A 119 -1.37 7.80 -17.62
C ALA A 119 -2.92 7.78 -17.71
N LEU A 120 -3.49 8.14 -18.86
CA LEU A 120 -4.94 8.28 -19.08
C LEU A 120 -5.78 7.05 -18.67
N PRO A 121 -5.44 5.81 -19.08
CA PRO A 121 -6.20 4.63 -18.66
C PRO A 121 -6.17 4.42 -17.15
N HIS A 122 -5.07 4.76 -16.46
CA HIS A 122 -5.02 4.66 -15.00
C HIS A 122 -5.88 5.74 -14.33
N TRP A 123 -5.90 6.97 -14.83
CA TRP A 123 -6.82 8.00 -14.31
C TRP A 123 -8.28 7.62 -14.51
N SER A 124 -8.61 7.10 -15.69
CA SER A 124 -9.96 6.61 -15.98
C SER A 124 -10.35 5.43 -15.06
N GLY A 125 -9.40 4.51 -14.83
CA GLY A 125 -9.54 3.41 -13.89
C GLY A 125 -9.75 3.88 -12.44
N ALA A 126 -8.98 4.86 -11.98
CA ALA A 126 -9.15 5.47 -10.66
C ALA A 126 -10.56 6.05 -10.49
N MET A 127 -11.04 6.84 -11.46
CA MET A 127 -12.40 7.40 -11.42
C MET A 127 -13.47 6.30 -11.40
N ALA A 128 -13.27 5.22 -12.15
CA ALA A 128 -14.16 4.07 -12.15
C ALA A 128 -14.16 3.35 -10.79
N GLU A 129 -13.01 3.15 -10.14
CA GLU A 129 -12.95 2.56 -8.80
C GLU A 129 -13.55 3.48 -7.73
N MET A 130 -13.29 4.80 -7.80
CA MET A 130 -13.89 5.80 -6.90
C MET A 130 -15.42 5.75 -6.90
N SER A 131 -16.04 5.54 -8.07
CA SER A 131 -17.50 5.44 -8.20
C SER A 131 -18.12 4.28 -7.43
N LYS A 132 -17.32 3.29 -7.00
CA LYS A 132 -17.79 2.09 -6.29
C LYS A 132 -17.88 2.27 -4.78
N PHE A 133 -17.36 3.36 -4.24
CA PHE A 133 -17.48 3.68 -2.83
C PHE A 133 -18.81 4.40 -2.61
N GLN A 134 -19.62 3.90 -1.66
CA GLN A 134 -20.85 4.59 -1.29
C GLN A 134 -20.46 5.93 -0.66
N LEU A 135 -20.92 7.03 -1.24
CA LEU A 135 -20.97 8.29 -0.52
C LEU A 135 -21.95 8.06 0.63
N THR A 136 -21.45 7.91 1.85
CA THR A 136 -22.31 7.93 3.03
C THR A 136 -22.89 9.34 3.09
N GLY A 137 -24.07 9.54 2.52
CA GLY A 137 -24.89 10.69 2.85
C GLY A 137 -25.05 10.66 4.36
N GLY A 138 -24.59 11.70 5.06
CA GLY A 138 -24.62 11.82 6.51
C GLY A 138 -26.03 11.96 7.10
N HIS A 139 -26.98 11.16 6.60
CA HIS A 139 -28.34 11.06 7.10
C HIS A 139 -28.47 9.70 7.79
N THR A 140 -28.07 9.66 9.05
CA THR A 140 -28.78 8.82 10.02
C THR A 140 -30.20 9.36 10.11
N VAL A 141 -31.17 8.60 9.62
CA VAL A 141 -32.60 8.79 9.93
C VAL A 141 -32.94 7.92 11.12
#